data_AF-A0A151T058-F1
#
_entry.id   AF-A0A151T058-F1
#
_cell.length_a   1.000
_cell.length_b   1.000
_cell.length_c   1.000
_cell.angle_alpha   90.00
_cell.angle_beta   90.00
_cell.angle_gamma   90.00
#
_symmetry.space_group_name_H-M   'P 1'
#
loop_
_entity.id
_entity.type
_entity.pdbx_description
1 polymer ?
#
loop_
_entity_poly.entity_id
_entity_poly.type
_entity_poly.pdbx_seq_one_letter_code
_entity_poly.pdbx_strand_id
1 'polypeptide(L)' 'MANSNLPYGEGVSIHRPPIFNGENYVYWKIRMRIFIEAINIVVWDAIENGPYIPMTKDSDG' A
#
# COMPACT_ATOMS: atom_id res chain seq x y z
N MET A 1 -14.23 25.39 13.52
CA MET A 1 -12.97 24.62 13.39
C MET A 1 -13.18 23.32 14.13
N ALA A 2 -13.46 22.22 13.42
CA ALA A 2 -13.80 20.96 14.07
C ALA A 2 -12.54 20.33 14.68
N ASN A 3 -12.63 20.08 15.98
CA ASN A 3 -11.67 19.44 16.84
C ASN A 3 -11.54 17.95 16.52
N SER A 4 -10.60 17.59 15.65
CA SER A 4 -10.28 16.18 15.34
C SER A 4 -9.41 15.55 16.43
N ASN A 5 -9.87 15.52 17.68
CA ASN A 5 -9.32 14.67 18.74
C ASN A 5 -10.21 13.43 18.89
N LEU A 6 -10.25 12.59 17.86
CA LEU A 6 -10.68 11.20 18.03
C LEU A 6 -9.60 10.48 18.84
N PRO A 7 -9.96 9.53 19.74
CA PRO A 7 -8.99 8.79 20.57
C PRO A 7 -8.10 7.82 19.78
N TYR A 8 -8.22 7.83 18.46
CA TYR A 8 -7.52 6.96 17.55
C TYR A 8 -6.45 7.78 16.83
N GLY A 9 -5.19 7.55 17.21
CA GLY A 9 -4.02 8.17 16.59
C GLY A 9 -3.98 7.97 15.07
N GLU A 10 -3.13 8.74 14.39
CA GLU A 10 -2.88 8.58 12.96
C GLU A 10 -2.66 7.10 12.61
N GLY A 11 -3.34 6.61 11.56
CA GLY A 11 -3.22 5.23 11.07
C GLY A 11 -4.48 4.35 11.17
N VAL A 12 -5.60 4.88 11.71
CA VAL A 12 -6.86 4.11 11.83
C VAL A 12 -7.78 4.23 10.60
N SER A 13 -7.56 5.23 9.73
CA SER A 13 -8.31 5.34 8.48
C SER A 13 -7.96 4.19 7.52
N ILE A 14 -8.99 3.54 6.98
CA ILE A 14 -8.87 2.54 5.91
C ILE A 14 -8.80 3.18 4.52
N HIS A 15 -9.13 4.47 4.41
CA HIS A 15 -9.17 5.22 3.16
C HIS A 15 -7.95 6.11 2.94
N ARG A 16 -7.07 6.25 3.94
CA ARG A 16 -5.85 7.05 3.87
C ARG A 16 -4.64 6.13 4.08
N PRO A 17 -3.57 6.27 3.29
CA PRO A 17 -2.37 5.47 3.48
C PRO A 17 -1.76 5.70 4.87
N PRO A 18 -1.23 4.65 5.53
CA PRO A 18 -0.55 4.77 6.81
C PRO A 18 0.77 5.54 6.67
N ILE A 19 0.98 6.54 7.52
CA ILE A 19 2.21 7.33 7.55
C ILE A 19 3.29 6.56 8.31
N PHE A 20 4.50 6.51 7.77
CA PHE A 20 5.65 5.96 8.49
C PHE A 20 6.32 7.06 9.30
N ASN A 21 6.36 6.90 10.62
CA ASN A 21 6.99 7.85 11.54
C ASN A 21 8.38 7.40 12.02
N GLY A 22 8.91 6.29 11.49
CA GLY A 22 10.19 5.72 11.89
C GLY A 22 10.11 4.66 13.01
N GLU A 23 8.97 4.54 13.67
CA GLU A 23 8.76 3.56 14.74
C GLU A 23 7.91 2.37 14.27
N ASN A 24 8.01 1.24 14.98
CA ASN A 24 7.17 0.05 14.77
C ASN A 24 7.04 -0.39 13.30
N TYR A 25 8.17 -0.45 12.59
CA TYR A 25 8.22 -0.78 11.17
C TYR A 25 7.44 -2.04 10.80
N VAL A 26 7.49 -3.09 11.63
CA VAL A 26 6.75 -4.35 11.40
C VAL A 26 5.24 -4.09 11.32
N TYR A 27 4.70 -3.29 12.24
CA TYR A 27 3.30 -2.93 12.26
C TYR A 27 2.93 -2.07 11.04
N TRP A 28 3.73 -1.04 10.75
CA TRP A 28 3.52 -0.19 9.59
C TRP A 28 3.53 -1.00 8.27
N LYS A 29 4.48 -1.93 8.12
CA LYS A 29 4.60 -2.79 6.93
C LYS A 29 3.35 -3.64 6.72
N ILE A 30 2.82 -4.25 7.78
CA ILE A 30 1.59 -5.06 7.70
C ILE A 30 0.39 -4.19 7.29
N ARG A 31 0.26 -2.99 7.88
CA ARG A 31 -0.82 -2.06 7.54
C ARG A 31 -0.74 -1.56 6.10
N MET A 32 0.46 -1.22 5.63
CA MET A 32 0.68 -0.75 4.27
C MET A 32 0.40 -1.85 3.25
N ARG A 33 0.78 -3.10 3.53
CA ARG A 33 0.44 -4.26 2.70
C ARG A 33 -1.08 -4.40 2.52
N ILE A 34 -1.83 -4.45 3.63
CA ILE A 34 -3.29 -4.58 3.60
C ILE A 34 -3.93 -3.42 2.81
N PHE A 35 -3.42 -2.20 2.99
CA PHE A 35 -3.92 -1.02 2.29
C PHE A 35 -3.76 -1.13 0.77
N ILE A 36 -2.59 -1.56 0.28
CA ILE A 36 -2.31 -1.70 -1.15
C ILE A 36 -3.10 -2.88 -1.75
N GLU A 37 -3.13 -4.02 -1.05
CA GLU A 37 -3.91 -5.20 -1.47
C GLU A 37 -5.41 -4.87 -1.60
N ALA A 38 -5.95 -4.04 -0.70
CA ALA A 38 -7.34 -3.59 -0.75
C ALA A 38 -7.65 -2.64 -1.92
N ILE A 39 -6.64 -1.90 -2.42
CA ILE A 39 -6.81 -0.99 -3.57
C ILE A 39 -6.69 -1.77 -4.88
N ASN A 40 -5.59 -2.51 -5.04
CA ASN A 40 -5.33 -3.26 -6.27
C ASN A 40 -4.23 -4.31 -6.07
N ILE A 41 -4.61 -5.58 -6.23
CA ILE A 41 -3.69 -6.72 -6.11
C ILE A 41 -2.56 -6.71 -7.16
N VAL A 42 -2.79 -6.15 -8.35
CA VAL A 42 -1.78 -6.01 -9.41
C VAL A 42 -0.70 -5.00 -9.02
N VAL A 43 -1.07 -3.95 -8.27
CA VAL A 43 -0.10 -2.98 -7.75
C VAL A 43 0.74 -3.61 -6.64
N TRP A 44 0.12 -4.40 -5.76
CA TRP A 44 0.88 -5.17 -4.76
C TRP A 44 1.87 -6.13 -5.44
N ASP A 45 1.42 -6.88 -6.43
CA ASP A 45 2.25 -7.81 -7.21
C ASP A 45 3.44 -7.08 -7.87
N ALA A 46 3.21 -5.90 -8.45
CA ALA A 46 4.28 -5.10 -9.03
C ALA A 46 5.30 -4.55 -8.01
N ILE A 47 4.89 -4.32 -6.76
CA ILE A 47 5.79 -3.91 -5.68
C ILE A 47 6.64 -5.10 -5.20
N GLU A 48 6.05 -6.30 -5.13
CA GLU A 48 6.72 -7.51 -4.66
C GLU A 48 7.65 -8.13 -5.71
N ASN A 49 7.17 -8.22 -6.95
CA ASN A 49 7.84 -8.92 -8.05
C ASN A 49 8.52 -7.97 -9.04
N GLY A 50 8.37 -6.66 -8.86
CA GLY A 50 8.85 -5.63 -9.78
C GLY A 50 7.82 -5.29 -10.87
N PRO A 51 8.07 -4.23 -11.66
CA PRO A 51 7.11 -3.78 -12.66
C PRO A 51 6.77 -4.91 -13.65
N TYR A 52 5.48 -5.09 -13.93
CA TYR A 52 5.05 -6.01 -14.97
C TYR A 52 5.59 -5.51 -16.32
N ILE A 53 6.59 -6.19 -16.85
CA ILE A 53 7.07 -6.00 -18.21
C ILE A 53 6.27 -6.98 -19.06
N PRO A 54 5.32 -6.51 -19.90
CA PRO A 54 4.69 -7.39 -20.87
C PRO A 54 5.81 -7.95 -21.73
N MET A 55 6.07 -9.25 -21.65
CA MET A 55 6.92 -9.91 -22.61
C MET A 55 6.27 -9.67 -23.96
N THR A 56 6.89 -8.85 -24.81
CA THR A 56 6.58 -8.80 -26.22
C THR A 56 6.79 -10.23 -26.68
N LYS A 57 5.69 -10.95 -26.90
CA LYS A 57 5.74 -12.12 -27.77
C LYS A 57 6.17 -11.54 -29.10
N ASP A 58 7.45 -11.70 -29.41
CA ASP A 58 7.95 -11.55 -30.76
C ASP A 58 6.96 -12.30 -31.63
N SER A 59 6.20 -11.50 -32.36
CA SER A 59 5.13 -11.96 -33.20
C SER A 59 5.80 -12.79 -34.28
N ASP A 60 5.30 -14.01 -34.50
CA ASP A 60 5.64 -14.88 -35.63
C ASP A 60 6.19 -14.12 -36.86
N GLY A 61 7.38 -14.53 -37.31
CA GLY A 61 8.03 -14.09 -38.54
C GLY A 61 9.41 -14.71 -38.72
#